data_AF-A0A432I1U8-F1
#
_entry.id   AF-A0A432I1U8-F1
#
_cell.length_a   1.000
_cell.length_b   1.000
_cell.length_c   1.000
_cell.angle_alpha   90.00
_cell.angle_beta   90.00
_cell.angle_gamma   90.00
#
_symmetry.space_group_name_H-M   'P 1'
#
loop_
_entity.id
_entity.type
_entity.pdbx_description
1 polymer ?
#
loop_
_entity_poly.entity_id
_entity_poly.type
_entity_poly.pdbx_seq_one_letter_code
_entity_poly.pdbx_strand_id
1 'polypeptide(L)'
;MSAKIMGFDAYNFNFFWLMLLTAVEVGVVAQSENMAWATLVFVLVSIGIVKFIGIAAVFMHLRFSPDSNVLTATALFPVIFIVLLVLMVGLTSPSAVENLPAFCRPGYYGL
;
A
#
# COMPACT_ATOMS: atom_id res chain seq x y z
N MET A 1 -21.20 18.72 2.63
CA MET A 1 -20.86 19.32 1.33
C MET A 1 -19.86 18.40 0.65
N SER A 2 -20.12 17.94 -0.57
CA SER A 2 -19.14 17.11 -1.28
C SER A 2 -17.88 17.94 -1.54
N ALA A 3 -16.72 17.42 -1.14
CA ALA A 3 -15.46 18.09 -1.39
C ALA A 3 -15.20 18.20 -2.89
N LYS A 4 -14.59 19.31 -3.33
CA LYS A 4 -14.21 19.49 -4.73
C LYS A 4 -12.70 19.33 -4.86
N ILE A 5 -12.28 18.51 -5.82
CA ILE A 5 -10.88 18.36 -6.21
C ILE A 5 -10.75 18.94 -7.62
N MET A 6 -9.98 20.00 -7.77
CA MET A 6 -9.78 20.71 -9.05
C MET A 6 -11.09 21.15 -9.75
N GLY A 7 -12.09 21.54 -8.95
CA GLY A 7 -13.39 22.01 -9.45
C GLY A 7 -14.38 20.89 -9.77
N PHE A 8 -13.93 19.64 -9.84
CA PHE A 8 -14.78 18.46 -9.99
C PHE A 8 -15.20 17.89 -8.63
N ASP A 9 -16.29 17.14 -8.63
CA ASP A 9 -16.73 16.37 -7.48
C ASP A 9 -15.64 15.35 -7.09
N ALA A 10 -15.17 15.39 -5.83
CA ALA A 10 -14.06 14.56 -5.37
C ALA A 10 -14.33 13.07 -5.53
N TYR A 11 -15.58 12.64 -5.33
CA TYR A 11 -16.01 11.26 -5.44
C TYR A 11 -15.88 10.76 -6.89
N ASN A 12 -16.47 11.49 -7.84
CA ASN A 12 -16.44 11.07 -9.24
C ASN A 12 -15.03 11.17 -9.85
N PHE A 13 -14.26 12.18 -9.46
CA PHE A 13 -12.88 12.33 -9.90
C PHE A 13 -11.98 11.19 -9.40
N ASN A 14 -12.09 10.83 -8.11
CA ASN A 14 -11.32 9.73 -7.55
C ASN A 14 -11.75 8.38 -8.14
N PHE A 15 -13.05 8.17 -8.36
CA PHE A 15 -13.56 6.97 -9.01
C PHE A 15 -12.96 6.76 -10.41
N PHE A 16 -12.91 7.81 -11.24
CA PHE A 16 -12.30 7.74 -12.56
C PHE A 16 -10.82 7.31 -12.50
N TRP A 17 -10.03 7.91 -11.61
CA TRP A 17 -8.61 7.56 -11.46
C TRP A 17 -8.41 6.14 -10.96
N LEU A 18 -9.23 5.67 -10.03
CA LEU A 18 -9.16 4.30 -9.53
C LEU A 18 -9.49 3.29 -10.62
N MET A 19 -10.46 3.58 -11.49
CA MET A 19 -10.77 2.74 -12.65
C MET A 19 -9.62 2.72 -13.66
N LEU A 20 -9.00 3.87 -13.95
CA LEU A 20 -7.83 3.95 -14.83
C LEU A 20 -6.64 3.16 -14.29
N LEU A 21 -6.31 3.32 -13.01
CA LEU A 21 -5.22 2.57 -12.36
C LEU A 21 -5.50 1.06 -12.36
N THR A 22 -6.76 0.65 -12.20
CA THR A 22 -7.16 -0.76 -12.29
C THR A 22 -6.97 -1.31 -13.71
N ALA A 23 -7.34 -0.54 -14.74
CA ALA A 23 -7.11 -0.94 -16.13
C ALA A 23 -5.61 -1.10 -16.42
N VAL A 24 -4.77 -0.22 -15.86
CA VAL A 24 -3.31 -0.33 -15.95
C VAL A 24 -2.81 -1.59 -15.25
N GLU A 25 -3.27 -1.90 -14.03
CA GLU A 25 -2.88 -3.14 -13.33
C GLU A 25 -3.21 -4.39 -14.16
N VAL A 26 -4.42 -4.46 -14.73
CA VAL A 26 -4.81 -5.58 -15.60
C VAL A 26 -3.90 -5.66 -16.83
N GLY A 27 -3.55 -4.52 -17.43
CA GLY A 27 -2.62 -4.48 -18.56
C GLY A 27 -1.17 -4.89 -18.21
N VAL A 28 -0.72 -4.58 -17.00
CA VAL A 28 0.59 -5.00 -16.47
C VAL A 28 0.59 -6.50 -16.18
N VAL A 29 -0.45 -7.02 -15.53
CA VAL A 29 -0.60 -8.45 -15.24
C VAL A 29 -0.69 -9.26 -16.53
N ALA A 30 -1.38 -8.77 -17.57
CA ALA A 30 -1.44 -9.44 -18.86
C ALA A 30 -0.07 -9.57 -19.57
N GLN A 31 0.91 -8.75 -19.18
CA GLN A 31 2.28 -8.78 -19.70
C GLN A 31 3.28 -9.41 -18.73
N SER A 32 2.81 -10.16 -17.72
CA SER A 32 3.65 -10.70 -16.65
C SER A 32 4.82 -11.55 -17.15
N GLU A 33 4.63 -12.29 -18.24
CA GLU A 33 5.64 -13.16 -18.85
C GLU A 33 6.82 -12.38 -19.48
N ASN A 34 6.62 -11.10 -19.81
CA ASN A 34 7.63 -10.25 -20.47
C ASN A 34 8.36 -9.32 -19.49
N MET A 35 8.09 -9.42 -18.19
CA MET A 35 8.62 -8.52 -17.17
C MET A 35 9.44 -9.28 -16.14
N ALA A 36 10.52 -8.66 -15.66
CA ALA A 36 11.24 -9.17 -14.51
C ALA A 36 10.31 -9.15 -13.29
N TRP A 37 10.32 -10.23 -12.49
CA TRP A 37 9.46 -10.38 -11.30
C TRP A 37 9.55 -9.18 -10.35
N ALA A 38 10.77 -8.67 -10.10
CA ALA A 38 10.98 -7.52 -9.24
C ALA A 38 10.29 -6.25 -9.77
N THR A 39 10.32 -6.04 -11.09
CA THR A 39 9.65 -4.90 -11.74
C THR A 39 8.13 -5.04 -11.67
N LEU A 40 7.60 -6.24 -11.92
CA LEU A 40 6.16 -6.52 -11.82
C LEU A 40 5.65 -6.24 -10.42
N VAL A 41 6.31 -6.79 -9.40
CA VAL A 41 5.92 -6.60 -7.99
C VAL A 41 6.00 -5.13 -7.61
N PHE A 42 7.09 -4.43 -7.98
CA PHE A 42 7.24 -3.01 -7.69
C PHE A 42 6.10 -2.17 -8.29
N VAL A 43 5.75 -2.41 -9.57
CA VAL A 43 4.66 -1.68 -10.24
C VAL A 43 3.32 -1.95 -9.57
N LEU A 44 2.96 -3.21 -9.34
CA LEU A 44 1.66 -3.54 -8.72
C LEU A 44 1.54 -3.02 -7.29
N VAL A 45 2.60 -3.13 -6.49
CA VAL A 45 2.61 -2.60 -5.11
C VAL A 45 2.51 -1.08 -5.12
N SER A 46 3.24 -0.40 -6.00
CA SER A 46 3.20 1.08 -6.08
C SER A 46 1.81 1.59 -6.47
N ILE A 47 1.15 0.96 -7.44
CA ILE A 47 -0.22 1.31 -7.85
C ILE A 47 -1.20 1.01 -6.72
N GLY A 48 -1.05 -0.15 -6.06
CA GLY A 48 -1.86 -0.52 -4.90
C GLY A 48 -1.80 0.50 -3.77
N ILE A 49 -0.62 1.04 -3.46
CA ILE A 49 -0.45 2.09 -2.45
C ILE A 49 -1.20 3.37 -2.83
N VAL A 50 -1.08 3.83 -4.08
CA VAL A 50 -1.77 5.03 -4.55
C VAL A 50 -3.30 4.85 -4.47
N LYS A 51 -3.80 3.69 -4.90
CA LYS A 51 -5.24 3.36 -4.82
C LYS A 51 -5.72 3.30 -3.38
N PHE A 52 -4.95 2.67 -2.49
CA PHE A 52 -5.27 2.61 -1.06
C PHE A 52 -5.44 4.01 -0.47
N ILE A 53 -4.51 4.93 -0.77
CA ILE A 53 -4.60 6.33 -0.30
C ILE A 53 -5.84 7.03 -0.87
N GLY A 54 -6.14 6.86 -2.17
CA GLY A 54 -7.31 7.46 -2.80
C GLY A 54 -8.63 6.97 -2.20
N ILE A 55 -8.76 5.67 -1.93
CA ILE A 55 -9.95 5.08 -1.31
C ILE A 55 -10.08 5.55 0.15
N ALA A 56 -8.97 5.50 0.91
CA ALA A 56 -8.95 5.91 2.30
C ALA A 56 -9.34 7.39 2.44
N ALA A 57 -8.70 8.28 1.69
CA ALA A 57 -8.93 9.72 1.79
C ALA A 57 -10.37 10.12 1.39
N VAL A 58 -10.91 9.58 0.28
CA VAL A 58 -12.17 10.05 -0.29
C VAL A 58 -13.36 9.16 0.08
N PHE A 59 -13.27 7.85 -0.12
CA PHE A 59 -14.42 6.94 0.09
C PHE A 59 -14.64 6.56 1.55
N MET A 60 -13.57 6.48 2.35
CA MET A 60 -13.67 6.24 3.80
C MET A 60 -13.77 7.54 4.61
N HIS A 61 -13.87 8.70 3.97
CA HIS A 61 -13.99 10.02 4.61
C HIS A 61 -12.88 10.34 5.64
N LEU A 62 -11.72 9.69 5.53
CA LEU A 62 -10.55 9.95 6.38
C LEU A 62 -9.96 11.34 6.09
N ARG A 63 -10.33 11.95 4.97
CA ARG A 63 -10.10 13.36 4.66
C ARG A 63 -11.42 14.01 4.26
N PHE A 64 -11.50 15.33 4.38
CA PHE A 64 -12.61 16.18 3.90
C PHE A 64 -13.92 16.18 4.70
N SER A 65 -13.91 15.68 5.94
CA SER A 65 -15.02 15.77 6.91
C SER A 65 -14.57 16.43 8.22
N PRO A 66 -15.47 17.06 8.99
CA PRO A 66 -15.12 17.70 10.26
C PRO A 66 -14.48 16.74 11.28
N ASP A 67 -14.89 15.46 11.26
CA ASP A 67 -14.40 14.43 12.19
C ASP A 67 -13.23 13.60 11.63
N SER A 68 -12.68 13.96 10.46
CA SER A 68 -11.65 13.19 9.75
C SER A 68 -10.40 12.87 10.59
N ASN A 69 -10.02 13.74 11.52
CA ASN A 69 -8.85 13.53 12.38
C ASN A 69 -9.04 12.34 13.34
N VAL A 70 -10.23 12.20 13.92
CA VAL A 70 -10.54 11.09 14.84
C VAL A 70 -10.64 9.78 14.08
N LEU A 71 -11.31 9.79 12.91
CA LEU A 71 -11.41 8.60 12.05
C LEU A 71 -10.03 8.15 11.54
N THR A 72 -9.12 9.08 11.28
CA THR A 72 -7.75 8.74 10.86
C THR A 72 -6.92 8.16 11.99
N ALA A 73 -7.06 8.70 13.21
CA ALA A 73 -6.40 8.16 14.39
C ALA A 73 -6.87 6.72 14.70
N THR A 74 -8.17 6.44 14.60
CA THR A 74 -8.71 5.10 14.81
C THR A 74 -8.35 4.13 13.69
N ALA A 75 -8.26 4.59 12.44
CA ALA A 75 -7.80 3.76 11.32
C ALA A 75 -6.30 3.43 11.40
N LEU A 76 -5.48 4.30 12.00
CA LEU A 76 -4.05 4.06 12.16
C LEU A 76 -3.74 3.02 13.25
N PHE A 77 -4.59 2.89 14.27
CA PHE A 77 -4.41 1.92 15.36
C PHE A 77 -4.28 0.45 14.87
N PRO A 78 -5.21 -0.12 14.08
CA PRO A 78 -5.06 -1.48 13.56
C PRO A 78 -3.88 -1.61 12.60
N VAL A 79 -3.53 -0.55 11.85
CA VAL A 79 -2.35 -0.56 10.96
C VAL A 79 -1.07 -0.71 11.78
N ILE A 80 -0.92 0.08 12.85
CA ILE A 80 0.21 -0.04 13.78
C ILE A 80 0.25 -1.45 14.36
N PHE A 81 -0.90 -1.99 14.78
CA PHE A 81 -0.95 -3.33 15.34
C PHE A 81 -0.56 -4.42 14.33
N ILE A 82 -0.99 -4.32 13.07
CA ILE A 82 -0.56 -5.25 12.01
C ILE A 82 0.94 -5.17 11.78
N VAL A 83 1.51 -3.96 11.73
CA VAL A 83 2.96 -3.78 11.59
C VAL A 83 3.70 -4.41 12.77
N LEU A 84 3.21 -4.18 14.00
CA LEU A 84 3.77 -4.80 15.19
C LEU A 84 3.64 -6.32 15.18
N LEU A 85 2.51 -6.89 14.75
CA LEU A 85 2.34 -8.33 14.63
C LEU A 85 3.30 -8.91 13.59
N VAL A 86 3.42 -8.30 12.41
CA VAL A 86 4.34 -8.78 11.36
C VAL A 86 5.80 -8.68 11.83
N LEU A 87 6.20 -7.59 12.48
CA LEU A 87 7.56 -7.43 12.98
C LEU A 87 7.84 -8.32 14.20
N MET A 88 6.96 -8.32 15.20
CA MET A 88 7.17 -9.08 16.43
C MET A 88 7.01 -10.58 16.19
N VAL A 89 5.91 -11.05 15.58
CA VAL A 89 5.73 -12.48 15.28
C VAL A 89 6.74 -12.94 14.23
N GLY A 90 7.02 -12.11 13.22
CA GLY A 90 8.02 -12.39 12.21
C GLY A 90 9.45 -12.49 12.75
N LEU A 91 9.81 -11.74 13.81
CA LEU A 91 11.14 -11.78 14.45
C LEU A 91 11.25 -12.72 15.66
N THR A 92 10.14 -13.07 16.30
CA THR A 92 10.10 -13.94 17.51
C THR A 92 9.68 -15.38 17.21
N SER A 93 9.33 -15.69 15.96
CA SER A 93 9.16 -17.08 15.53
C SER A 93 10.54 -17.78 15.46
N PRO A 94 10.64 -19.07 15.84
CA PRO A 94 11.91 -19.80 15.95
C PRO A 94 12.68 -19.96 14.63
N SER A 95 12.09 -19.58 13.49
CA SER A 95 12.69 -19.63 12.15
C SER A 95 13.08 -18.24 11.60
N ALA A 96 12.89 -17.17 12.37
CA ALA A 96 13.09 -15.79 11.92
C ALA A 96 14.54 -15.48 11.58
N VAL A 97 15.48 -15.86 12.46
CA VAL A 97 16.92 -15.59 12.31
C VAL A 97 17.54 -16.42 11.18
N GLU A 98 17.02 -17.61 10.91
CA GLU A 98 17.54 -18.53 9.89
C GLU A 98 17.12 -18.14 8.46
N ASN A 99 16.02 -17.38 8.30
CA ASN A 99 15.52 -16.90 7.00
C ASN A 99 15.85 -15.43 6.70
N LEU A 100 16.71 -14.78 7.50
CA LEU A 100 17.20 -13.43 7.17
C LEU A 100 17.99 -13.48 5.84
N PRO A 101 17.79 -12.50 4.93
CA PRO A 101 18.49 -12.48 3.65
C PRO A 101 20.01 -12.50 3.89
N ALA A 102 20.71 -13.30 3.08
CA ALA A 102 22.11 -13.68 3.30
C ALA A 102 23.08 -12.50 3.50
N PHE A 103 22.73 -11.28 3.07
CA PHE A 103 23.54 -10.08 3.25
C PHE A 103 23.70 -9.62 4.71
N CYS A 104 22.79 -10.04 5.61
CA CYS A 104 22.87 -9.72 7.04
C CYS A 104 23.72 -10.72 7.85
N ARG A 105 24.14 -11.86 7.25
CA ARG A 105 24.96 -12.86 7.97
C ARG A 105 26.43 -12.41 8.00
N PRO A 106 27.12 -12.50 9.15
CA PRO A 106 28.56 -12.27 9.22
C PRO A 106 29.29 -13.19 8.22
N GLY A 107 30.18 -12.64 7.40
CA GLY A 107 30.90 -13.35 6.34
C GLY A 107 30.37 -13.15 4.91
N TYR A 108 29.25 -12.44 4.70
CA TYR A 108 28.71 -12.20 3.35
C TYR A 108 29.64 -11.38 2.43
N TYR A 109 30.36 -10.39 2.97
CA TYR A 109 31.27 -9.53 2.21
C TYR A 109 32.73 -10.03 2.19
N GLY A 110 33.02 -11.22 2.74
CA GLY A 110 34.37 -11.79 2.70
C GLY A 110 35.47 -10.96 3.37
N LEU A 111 35.11 -10.08 4.31
CA LEU A 111 36.02 -9.32 5.17
C LEU A 111 36.10 -9.98 6.56
#